data_AF-A0A1N6H0F6-F1
#
_entry.id   AF-A0A1N6H0F6-F1
#
_cell.length_a   1.000
_cell.length_b   1.000
_cell.length_c   1.000
_cell.angle_alpha   90.00
_cell.angle_beta   90.00
_cell.angle_gamma   90.00
#
_symmetry.space_group_name_H-M   'P 1'
#
loop_
_entity.id
_entity.type
_entity.pdbx_description
1 polymer ?
#
loop_
_entity_poly.entity_id
_entity_poly.type
_entity_poly.pdbx_seq_one_letter_code
_entity_poly.pdbx_strand_id
1 'polypeptide(L)'
;MNRNTLRTIFGFCATMIRKFTGLSLRGNRPEAVYNYRQINEQLHTSGQPTEGQFVAIHAAGFDRVVNLAPAGAENALPDEAAILERLGIDYIHIPVHFKHPAEEDFARFSAVLAKQGDKPIWIHCAANMRVSAFVYRYRRDVLGEDEATIAADLQAIWEPFGEWRTFLRWR
;
A
#
# COMPACT_ATOMS: atom_id res chain seq x y z
N MET A 1 20.14 -6.31 -5.06
CA MET A 1 19.05 -5.31 -4.97
C MET A 1 18.73 -4.86 -6.40
N ASN A 2 17.56 -5.20 -6.92
CA ASN A 2 17.22 -4.96 -8.32
C ASN A 2 16.88 -3.48 -8.64
N ARG A 3 16.71 -3.19 -9.95
CA ARG A 3 16.35 -1.86 -10.48
C ARG A 3 15.05 -1.31 -9.89
N ASN A 4 14.06 -2.16 -9.65
CA ASN A 4 12.75 -1.74 -9.12
C ASN A 4 12.86 -1.31 -7.66
N THR A 5 13.61 -2.06 -6.84
CA THR A 5 13.91 -1.69 -5.45
C THR A 5 14.64 -0.34 -5.39
N LEU A 6 15.66 -0.13 -6.24
CA LEU A 6 16.37 1.15 -6.30
C LEU A 6 15.44 2.31 -6.69
N ARG A 7 14.58 2.11 -7.71
CA ARG A 7 13.57 3.09 -8.12
C ARG A 7 12.58 3.40 -7.00
N THR A 8 12.16 2.39 -6.25
CA THR A 8 11.23 2.55 -5.13
C THR A 8 11.89 3.30 -3.97
N ILE A 9 13.13 2.95 -3.58
CA ILE A 9 13.84 3.66 -2.52
C ILE A 9 14.09 5.12 -2.92
N PHE A 10 14.60 5.37 -4.13
CA PHE A 10 14.86 6.72 -4.61
C PHE A 10 13.57 7.55 -4.74
N GLY A 11 12.52 6.95 -5.31
CA GLY A 11 11.21 7.58 -5.44
C GLY A 11 10.60 7.93 -4.08
N PHE A 12 10.74 7.04 -3.08
CA PHE A 12 10.30 7.31 -1.72
C PHE A 12 11.06 8.51 -1.13
N CYS A 13 12.38 8.58 -1.27
CA CYS A 13 13.16 9.75 -0.86
C CYS A 13 12.68 11.04 -1.56
N ALA A 14 12.28 10.98 -2.84
CA ALA A 14 11.69 12.14 -3.52
C ALA A 14 10.32 12.52 -2.93
N THR A 15 9.51 11.57 -2.49
CA THR A 15 8.24 11.88 -1.78
C THR A 15 8.46 12.57 -0.44
N MET A 16 9.61 12.37 0.20
CA MET A 16 9.98 13.03 1.47
C MET A 16 10.20 14.54 1.31
N ILE A 17 10.67 14.98 0.14
CA ILE A 17 10.87 16.40 -0.17
C ILE A 17 9.53 17.17 -0.10
N ARG A 18 8.41 16.49 -0.38
CA ARG A 18 7.05 17.06 -0.31
C ARG A 18 6.68 17.54 1.09
N LYS A 19 7.15 16.88 2.16
CA LYS A 19 6.88 17.30 3.55
C LYS A 19 7.44 18.69 3.83
N PHE A 20 8.50 19.08 3.12
CA PHE A 20 9.16 20.37 3.26
C PHE A 20 8.63 21.45 2.30
N THR A 21 8.04 21.07 1.16
CA THR A 21 7.66 22.03 0.10
C THR A 21 6.16 22.13 -0.17
N GLY A 22 5.34 21.19 0.29
CA GLY A 22 3.89 21.15 0.03
C GLY A 22 3.49 20.87 -1.42
N LEU A 23 4.43 20.89 -2.37
CA LEU A 23 4.17 20.64 -3.79
C LEU A 23 4.19 19.13 -4.12
N SER A 24 3.06 18.61 -4.59
CA SER A 24 3.01 17.34 -5.31
C SER A 24 3.15 17.60 -6.82
N LEU A 25 4.22 17.10 -7.44
CA LEU A 25 4.38 17.12 -8.90
C LEU A 25 3.46 16.12 -9.63
N ARG A 26 2.72 15.30 -8.88
CA ARG A 26 1.78 14.32 -9.42
C ARG A 26 0.35 14.83 -9.28
N GLY A 27 -0.45 14.68 -10.34
CA GLY A 27 -1.84 15.12 -10.36
C GLY A 27 -2.75 14.38 -9.37
N ASN A 28 -3.93 14.96 -9.13
CA ASN A 28 -4.96 14.43 -8.25
C ASN A 28 -5.84 13.40 -8.98
N ARG A 29 -5.25 12.24 -9.29
CA ARG A 29 -5.95 11.07 -9.85
C ARG A 29 -5.48 9.80 -9.15
N PRO A 30 -6.32 8.77 -9.00
CA PRO A 30 -5.95 7.55 -8.29
C PRO A 30 -4.68 6.90 -8.87
N GLU A 31 -4.56 6.85 -10.20
CA GLU A 31 -3.44 6.16 -10.87
C GLU A 31 -2.11 6.92 -10.76
N ALA A 32 -2.15 8.20 -10.38
CA ALA A 32 -0.95 9.01 -10.15
C ALA A 32 -0.38 8.84 -8.74
N VAL A 33 -1.06 8.13 -7.84
CA VAL A 33 -0.54 7.87 -6.49
C VAL A 33 0.81 7.16 -6.60
N TYR A 34 1.72 7.49 -5.66
CA TYR A 34 3.05 6.93 -5.64
C TYR A 34 3.01 5.40 -5.61
N ASN A 35 3.80 4.74 -6.48
CA ASN A 35 3.85 3.28 -6.59
C ASN A 35 2.47 2.59 -6.69
N TYR A 36 1.49 3.23 -7.32
CA TYR A 36 0.18 2.64 -7.58
C TYR A 36 0.26 1.37 -8.43
N ARG A 37 -0.54 0.36 -8.07
CA ARG A 37 -0.90 -0.79 -8.91
C ARG A 37 -2.34 -1.20 -8.64
N GLN A 38 -3.06 -1.47 -9.72
CA GLN A 38 -4.29 -2.25 -9.69
C GLN A 38 -3.93 -3.73 -9.76
N ILE A 39 -4.33 -4.50 -8.74
CA ILE A 39 -4.08 -5.95 -8.67
C ILE A 39 -5.18 -6.70 -9.43
N ASN A 40 -6.42 -6.27 -9.23
CA ASN A 40 -7.60 -6.69 -9.98
C ASN A 40 -8.66 -5.58 -9.91
N GLU A 41 -9.89 -5.83 -10.36
CA GLU A 41 -10.99 -4.85 -10.36
C GLU A 41 -11.36 -4.32 -8.97
N GLN A 42 -11.10 -5.11 -7.92
CA GLN A 42 -11.53 -4.82 -6.55
C GLN A 42 -10.36 -4.42 -5.62
N LEU A 43 -9.11 -4.70 -5.96
CA LEU A 43 -7.95 -4.50 -5.09
C LEU A 43 -6.92 -3.57 -5.71
N HIS A 44 -6.78 -2.38 -5.10
CA HIS A 44 -5.84 -1.36 -5.52
C HIS A 44 -4.80 -1.11 -4.44
N THR A 45 -3.52 -0.98 -4.83
CA THR A 45 -2.40 -0.84 -3.89
C THR A 45 -1.55 0.37 -4.22
N SER A 46 -0.95 1.02 -3.22
CA SER A 46 -0.07 2.17 -3.45
C SER A 46 0.87 2.50 -2.28
N GLY A 47 1.76 3.46 -2.51
CA GLY A 47 2.40 4.28 -1.48
C GLY A 47 1.46 5.38 -1.00
N GLN A 48 1.99 6.37 -0.27
CA GLN A 48 1.15 7.31 0.47
C GLN A 48 0.37 8.27 -0.47
N PRO A 49 -0.98 8.22 -0.49
CA PRO A 49 -1.80 9.20 -1.18
C PRO A 49 -1.68 10.60 -0.54
N THR A 50 -1.82 11.65 -1.34
CA THR A 50 -2.09 13.00 -0.83
C THR A 50 -3.56 13.16 -0.46
N GLU A 51 -3.90 14.22 0.28
CA GLU A 51 -5.30 14.61 0.50
C GLU A 51 -6.07 14.78 -0.82
N GLY A 52 -5.51 15.50 -1.79
CA GLY A 52 -6.13 15.65 -3.12
C GLY A 52 -6.29 14.33 -3.88
N GLN A 53 -5.40 13.37 -3.66
CA GLN A 53 -5.54 12.02 -4.20
C GLN A 53 -6.59 11.21 -3.45
N PHE A 54 -6.76 11.38 -2.14
CA PHE A 54 -7.88 10.76 -1.41
C PHE A 54 -9.24 11.26 -1.90
N VAL A 55 -9.36 12.54 -2.23
CA VAL A 55 -10.56 13.08 -2.90
C VAL A 55 -10.81 12.36 -4.23
N ALA A 56 -9.76 12.18 -5.04
CA ALA A 56 -9.87 11.51 -6.33
C ALA A 56 -10.16 10.00 -6.18
N ILE A 57 -9.61 9.34 -5.15
CA ILE A 57 -9.89 7.95 -4.78
C ILE A 57 -11.37 7.81 -4.41
N HIS A 58 -11.91 8.70 -3.57
CA HIS A 58 -13.33 8.68 -3.24
C HIS A 58 -14.21 8.86 -4.49
N ALA A 59 -13.90 9.84 -5.33
CA ALA A 59 -14.64 10.11 -6.57
C ALA A 59 -14.60 8.94 -7.57
N ALA A 60 -13.58 8.07 -7.48
CA ALA A 60 -13.47 6.85 -8.28
C ALA A 60 -14.25 5.65 -7.70
N GLY A 61 -15.04 5.85 -6.63
CA GLY A 61 -15.92 4.82 -6.05
C GLY A 61 -15.29 3.97 -4.95
N PHE A 62 -14.13 4.37 -4.42
CA PHE A 62 -13.52 3.70 -3.27
C PHE A 62 -14.12 4.26 -1.97
N ASP A 63 -14.89 3.42 -1.28
CA ASP A 63 -15.48 3.73 0.02
C ASP A 63 -14.64 3.21 1.20
N ARG A 64 -13.55 2.47 0.93
CA ARG A 64 -12.70 1.88 1.98
C ARG A 64 -11.21 2.04 1.68
N VAL A 65 -10.47 2.52 2.68
CA VAL A 65 -9.02 2.65 2.67
C VAL A 65 -8.40 1.86 3.82
N VAL A 66 -7.35 1.09 3.52
CA VAL A 66 -6.53 0.37 4.50
C VAL A 66 -5.11 0.92 4.51
N ASN A 67 -4.62 1.37 5.66
CA ASN A 67 -3.26 1.88 5.80
C ASN A 67 -2.39 0.91 6.61
N LEU A 68 -1.27 0.48 6.02
CA LEU A 68 -0.27 -0.39 6.66
C LEU A 68 0.94 0.37 7.23
N ALA A 69 0.96 1.70 7.16
CA ALA A 69 2.01 2.52 7.72
C ALA A 69 1.78 2.85 9.19
N PRO A 70 2.79 2.68 10.06
CA PRO A 70 2.73 3.23 11.40
C PRO A 70 2.45 4.74 11.36
N ALA A 71 1.71 5.23 12.35
CA ALA A 71 1.53 6.67 12.52
C ALA A 71 2.90 7.37 12.62
N GLY A 72 3.02 8.54 12.01
CA GLY A 72 4.29 9.27 11.97
C GLY A 72 5.35 8.66 11.05
N ALA A 73 5.02 7.67 10.20
CA ALA A 73 5.88 7.27 9.10
C ALA A 73 6.33 8.49 8.27
N GLU A 74 7.48 8.39 7.62
CA GLU A 74 8.24 9.55 7.20
C GLU A 74 7.44 10.47 6.24
N ASN A 75 6.61 9.89 5.37
CA ASN A 75 5.73 10.60 4.44
C ASN A 75 4.24 10.60 4.84
N ALA A 76 3.88 10.13 6.04
CA ALA A 76 2.49 10.07 6.52
C ALA A 76 1.83 11.45 6.54
N LEU A 77 0.53 11.49 6.25
CA LEU A 77 -0.28 12.69 6.48
C LEU A 77 -0.55 12.83 7.98
N PRO A 78 -0.43 14.05 8.56
CA PRO A 78 -0.70 14.27 9.99
C PRO A 78 -2.11 13.83 10.42
N ASP A 79 -3.12 14.15 9.62
CA ASP A 79 -4.54 13.98 9.96
C ASP A 79 -5.26 13.02 8.99
N GLU A 80 -4.60 11.96 8.53
CA GLU A 80 -5.15 11.03 7.52
C GLU A 80 -6.55 10.51 7.90
N ALA A 81 -6.74 10.09 9.16
CA ALA A 81 -8.02 9.56 9.64
C ALA A 81 -9.14 10.62 9.52
N ALA A 82 -8.87 11.86 9.92
CA ALA A 82 -9.85 12.95 9.85
C ALA A 82 -10.15 13.35 8.40
N ILE A 83 -9.14 13.30 7.51
CA ILE A 83 -9.32 13.53 6.08
C ILE A 83 -10.28 12.49 5.49
N LEU A 84 -10.04 11.21 5.76
CA LEU A 84 -10.85 10.11 5.25
C LEU A 84 -12.27 10.11 5.82
N GLU A 85 -12.41 10.40 7.13
CA GLU A 85 -13.71 10.55 7.78
C GLU A 85 -14.55 11.65 7.12
N ARG A 86 -13.97 12.83 6.87
CA ARG A 86 -14.65 13.94 6.19
C ARG A 86 -15.07 13.60 4.75
N LEU A 87 -14.36 12.69 4.10
CA LEU A 87 -14.70 12.19 2.76
C LEU A 87 -15.73 11.05 2.81
N GLY A 88 -16.13 10.56 3.99
CA GLY A 88 -17.02 9.42 4.13
C GLY A 88 -16.37 8.09 3.76
N ILE A 89 -15.04 8.00 3.78
CA ILE A 89 -14.30 6.76 3.50
C ILE A 89 -14.11 5.98 4.81
N ASP A 90 -14.49 4.70 4.80
CA ASP A 90 -14.20 3.74 5.86
C ASP A 90 -12.69 3.51 5.96
N TYR A 91 -12.11 3.83 7.13
CA TYR A 91 -10.67 3.80 7.35
C TYR A 91 -10.27 2.68 8.31
N ILE A 92 -9.40 1.79 7.83
CA ILE A 92 -8.84 0.68 8.62
C ILE A 92 -7.33 0.85 8.74
N HIS A 93 -6.83 0.98 9.97
CA HIS A 93 -5.41 1.12 10.24
C HIS A 93 -4.81 -0.16 10.84
N ILE A 94 -3.83 -0.75 10.14
CA ILE A 94 -3.08 -1.94 10.59
C ILE A 94 -1.59 -1.58 10.55
N PRO A 95 -1.02 -0.95 11.60
CA PRO A 95 0.34 -0.42 11.55
C PRO A 95 1.38 -1.55 11.52
N VAL A 96 1.99 -1.80 10.36
CA VAL A 96 3.01 -2.85 10.19
C VAL A 96 4.41 -2.29 10.35
N HIS A 97 5.18 -2.81 11.31
CA HIS A 97 6.56 -2.40 11.49
C HIS A 97 7.46 -2.94 10.36
N PHE A 98 8.09 -2.04 9.59
CA PHE A 98 8.82 -2.48 8.40
C PHE A 98 10.01 -3.40 8.70
N LYS A 99 10.71 -3.22 9.82
CA LYS A 99 11.83 -4.12 10.20
C LYS A 99 11.39 -5.36 10.99
N HIS A 100 10.10 -5.51 11.29
CA HIS A 100 9.58 -6.60 12.10
C HIS A 100 8.18 -7.00 11.59
N PRO A 101 8.06 -7.54 10.37
CA PRO A 101 6.77 -8.03 9.87
C PRO A 101 6.27 -9.18 10.76
N ALA A 102 5.05 -9.06 11.27
CA ALA A 102 4.46 -10.01 12.21
C ALA A 102 3.33 -10.84 11.59
N GLU A 103 3.22 -12.09 12.03
CA GLU A 103 2.12 -13.00 11.65
C GLU A 103 0.75 -12.45 12.08
N GLU A 104 0.68 -11.78 13.24
CA GLU A 104 -0.55 -11.15 13.75
C GLU A 104 -1.05 -10.04 12.82
N ASP A 105 -0.15 -9.18 12.33
CA ASP A 105 -0.48 -8.12 11.38
C ASP A 105 -1.01 -8.71 10.07
N PHE A 106 -0.39 -9.79 9.58
CA PHE A 106 -0.84 -10.48 8.38
C PHE A 106 -2.19 -11.18 8.57
N ALA A 107 -2.45 -11.77 9.74
CA ALA A 107 -3.74 -12.34 10.06
C ALA A 107 -4.85 -11.27 10.07
N ARG A 108 -4.59 -10.11 10.68
CA ARG A 108 -5.52 -8.96 10.67
C ARG A 108 -5.77 -8.45 9.25
N PHE A 109 -4.71 -8.29 8.46
CA PHE A 109 -4.82 -7.90 7.05
C PHE A 109 -5.67 -8.90 6.24
N SER A 110 -5.40 -10.19 6.39
CA SER A 110 -6.14 -11.25 5.69
C SER A 110 -7.61 -11.25 6.09
N ALA A 111 -7.93 -11.02 7.36
CA ALA A 111 -9.30 -10.93 7.84
C ALA A 111 -10.05 -9.70 7.27
N VAL A 112 -9.36 -8.60 6.99
CA VAL A 112 -9.94 -7.42 6.32
C VAL A 112 -10.27 -7.75 4.86
N LEU A 113 -9.33 -8.35 4.12
CA LEU A 113 -9.56 -8.73 2.72
C LEU A 113 -10.66 -9.78 2.59
N ALA A 114 -10.71 -10.78 3.46
CA ALA A 114 -11.76 -11.79 3.47
C ALA A 114 -13.17 -11.22 3.70
N LYS A 115 -13.28 -10.03 4.29
CA LYS A 115 -14.54 -9.31 4.56
C LYS A 115 -14.81 -8.14 3.60
N GLN A 116 -14.02 -7.99 2.55
CA GLN A 116 -14.14 -6.89 1.61
C GLN A 116 -15.52 -6.86 0.92
N GLY A 117 -16.06 -8.03 0.56
CA GLY A 117 -17.24 -8.13 -0.31
C GLY A 117 -16.93 -7.64 -1.72
N ASP A 118 -17.95 -7.14 -2.43
CA ASP A 118 -17.82 -6.79 -3.85
C ASP A 118 -17.28 -5.37 -4.12
N LYS A 119 -17.20 -4.53 -3.09
CA LYS A 119 -16.76 -3.13 -3.23
C LYS A 119 -15.23 -3.04 -3.39
N PRO A 120 -14.73 -2.12 -4.23
CA PRO A 120 -13.30 -1.94 -4.39
C PRO A 120 -12.65 -1.37 -3.12
N ILE A 121 -11.44 -1.83 -2.80
CA ILE A 121 -10.66 -1.43 -1.63
C ILE A 121 -9.33 -0.81 -2.06
N TRP A 122 -8.93 0.25 -1.38
CA TRP A 122 -7.65 0.90 -1.59
C TRP A 122 -6.71 0.63 -0.41
N ILE A 123 -5.58 -0.04 -0.65
CA ILE A 123 -4.62 -0.39 0.40
C ILE A 123 -3.32 0.36 0.15
N HIS A 124 -2.83 1.11 1.13
CA HIS A 124 -1.57 1.82 0.99
C HIS A 124 -0.65 1.67 2.19
N CYS A 125 0.59 2.10 1.97
CA CYS A 125 1.55 2.34 3.04
C CYS A 125 2.45 3.49 2.60
N ALA A 126 3.70 3.57 3.07
CA ALA A 126 4.59 4.65 2.67
C ALA A 126 4.99 4.57 1.18
N ALA A 127 5.35 3.38 0.69
CA ALA A 127 5.97 3.16 -0.62
C ALA A 127 5.44 1.94 -1.40
N ASN A 128 4.29 1.38 -0.98
CA ASN A 128 3.74 0.11 -1.45
C ASN A 128 4.57 -1.14 -1.10
N MET A 129 5.66 -1.04 -0.33
CA MET A 129 6.49 -2.22 -0.01
C MET A 129 5.79 -3.20 0.93
N ARG A 130 5.24 -2.71 2.05
CA ARG A 130 4.47 -3.54 3.02
C ARG A 130 3.23 -4.17 2.38
N VAL A 131 2.50 -3.35 1.61
CA VAL A 131 1.23 -3.74 0.98
C VAL A 131 1.47 -4.78 -0.09
N SER A 132 2.38 -4.54 -1.05
CA SER A 132 2.72 -5.55 -2.07
C SER A 132 3.18 -6.87 -1.47
N ALA A 133 3.96 -6.84 -0.38
CA ALA A 133 4.38 -8.04 0.33
C ALA A 133 3.21 -8.81 0.96
N PHE A 134 2.32 -8.11 1.67
CA PHE A 134 1.14 -8.71 2.29
C PHE A 134 0.16 -9.23 1.25
N VAL A 135 -0.07 -8.49 0.15
CA VAL A 135 -0.92 -8.93 -0.97
C VAL A 135 -0.34 -10.16 -1.65
N TYR A 136 0.96 -10.19 -1.93
CA TYR A 136 1.64 -11.39 -2.47
C TYR A 136 1.39 -12.59 -1.57
N ARG A 137 1.62 -12.43 -0.26
CA ARG A 137 1.44 -13.52 0.70
C ARG A 137 -0.02 -13.97 0.80
N TYR A 138 -0.98 -13.05 0.78
CA TYR A 138 -2.41 -13.37 0.81
C TYR A 138 -2.84 -14.14 -0.45
N ARG A 139 -2.45 -13.67 -1.64
CA ARG A 139 -2.77 -14.34 -2.91
C ARG A 139 -2.17 -15.74 -2.97
N ARG A 140 -0.97 -15.96 -2.40
CA ARG A 140 -0.35 -17.28 -2.29
C ARG A 140 -1.00 -18.17 -1.24
N ASP A 141 -1.03 -17.72 0.01
CA ASP A 141 -1.35 -18.56 1.17
C ASP A 141 -2.86 -18.73 1.39
N VAL A 142 -3.70 -17.79 0.91
CA VAL A 142 -5.16 -17.78 1.10
C VAL A 142 -5.91 -18.07 -0.20
N LEU A 143 -5.54 -17.43 -1.30
CA LEU A 143 -6.25 -17.60 -2.58
C LEU A 143 -5.69 -18.73 -3.45
N GLY A 144 -4.46 -19.18 -3.19
CA GLY A 144 -3.81 -20.24 -3.97
C GLY A 144 -3.57 -19.85 -5.43
N GLU A 145 -3.36 -18.56 -5.71
CA GLU A 145 -3.12 -18.07 -7.07
C GLU A 145 -1.75 -18.49 -7.62
N ASP A 146 -1.61 -18.41 -8.95
CA ASP A 146 -0.37 -18.74 -9.65
C ASP A 146 0.82 -17.89 -9.19
N GLU A 147 1.91 -18.57 -8.80
CA GLU A 147 3.10 -17.96 -8.24
C GLU A 147 3.76 -16.97 -9.21
N ALA A 148 3.79 -17.27 -10.51
CA ALA A 148 4.46 -16.40 -11.48
C ALA A 148 3.75 -15.04 -11.60
N THR A 149 2.41 -15.06 -11.57
CA THR A 149 1.59 -13.84 -11.64
C THR A 149 1.76 -12.99 -10.38
N ILE A 150 1.62 -13.58 -9.19
CA ILE A 150 1.70 -12.85 -7.92
C ILE A 150 3.12 -12.33 -7.65
N ALA A 151 4.16 -13.08 -8.03
CA ALA A 151 5.55 -12.67 -7.86
C ALA A 151 5.90 -11.48 -8.75
N ALA A 152 5.38 -11.44 -9.98
CA ALA A 152 5.62 -10.33 -10.91
C ALA A 152 5.09 -8.99 -10.36
N ASP A 153 3.92 -8.99 -9.71
CA ASP A 153 3.36 -7.78 -9.09
C ASP A 153 4.22 -7.25 -7.95
N LEU A 154 4.70 -8.14 -7.08
CA LEU A 154 5.62 -7.78 -5.99
C LEU A 154 6.95 -7.25 -6.54
N GLN A 155 7.57 -8.00 -7.46
CA GLN A 155 8.87 -7.65 -8.07
C GLN A 155 8.86 -6.30 -8.77
N ALA A 156 7.72 -5.91 -9.32
CA ALA A 156 7.58 -4.63 -10.01
C ALA A 156 7.51 -3.43 -9.06
N ILE A 157 7.25 -3.66 -7.77
CA ILE A 157 7.48 -2.69 -6.69
C ILE A 157 8.90 -2.82 -6.15
N TRP A 158 9.28 -4.02 -5.69
CA TRP A 158 10.58 -4.27 -5.07
C TRP A 158 10.87 -5.77 -4.95
N GLU A 159 12.14 -6.07 -4.76
CA GLU A 159 12.63 -7.39 -4.38
C GLU A 159 12.75 -7.48 -2.85
N PRO A 160 12.02 -8.40 -2.18
CA PRO A 160 12.12 -8.62 -0.74
C PRO A 160 13.55 -8.85 -0.25
N PHE A 161 13.92 -8.18 0.83
CA PHE A 161 15.21 -8.33 1.51
C PHE A 161 15.04 -8.31 3.04
N GLY A 162 16.07 -8.74 3.76
CA GLY A 162 16.04 -8.81 5.23
C GLY A 162 14.88 -9.67 5.74
N GLU A 163 14.22 -9.21 6.81
CA GLU A 163 13.09 -9.91 7.44
C GLU A 163 11.96 -10.25 6.46
N TRP A 164 11.72 -9.41 5.45
CA TRP A 164 10.68 -9.65 4.46
C TRP A 164 10.98 -10.84 3.55
N ARG A 165 12.26 -11.12 3.25
CA ARG A 165 12.61 -12.30 2.46
C ARG A 165 12.24 -13.58 3.21
N THR A 166 12.54 -13.63 4.51
CA THR A 166 12.20 -14.73 5.41
C THR A 166 10.69 -14.84 5.59
N PHE A 167 10.04 -13.74 5.95
CA PHE A 167 8.59 -13.66 6.18
C PHE A 167 7.78 -14.13 4.97
N LEU A 168 8.24 -13.80 3.76
CA LEU A 168 7.58 -14.20 2.52
C LEU A 168 8.05 -15.56 2.00
N ARG A 169 9.02 -16.25 2.62
CA ARG A 169 9.67 -17.45 2.03
C ARG A 169 10.15 -17.19 0.58
N TRP A 170 10.64 -15.98 0.32
CA TRP A 170 10.97 -15.49 -1.01
C TRP A 170 12.28 -16.10 -1.54
N ARG A 171 12.20 -16.74 -2.71
CA ARG A 171 13.33 -17.45 -3.33
C ARG A 171 14.08 -16.57 -4.30
#